data_AF-A0A645IZC9-F1
#
_entry.id   AF-A0A645IZC9-F1
#
_cell.length_a   1.000
_cell.length_b   1.000
_cell.length_c   1.000
_cell.angle_alpha   90.00
_cell.angle_beta   90.00
_cell.angle_gamma   90.00
#
_symmetry.space_group_name_H-M   'P 1'
#
loop_
_entity.id
_entity.type
_entity.pdbx_description
1 polymer ?
#
loop_
_entity_poly.entity_id
_entity_poly.type
_entity_poly.pdbx_seq_one_letter_code
_entity_poly.pdbx_strand_id
1 'polypeptide(L)'
;MGFTSIKVTTAREHDETIAFTSQILHVIAVALSKNEYYYSDKAFKGGSFRDYTRIALINESLWSETLMENRKYLLKRIDEFEEEIRTIKQVLLDGDKLTLRNILKNDRLINED
;
A
#
# COMPACT_ATOMS: atom_id res chain seq x y z
N MET A 1 28.10 -11.92 -3.79
CA MET A 1 26.68 -11.55 -3.74
C MET A 1 25.94 -12.49 -4.67
N GLY A 2 24.91 -13.15 -4.17
CA GLY A 2 24.04 -14.03 -4.95
C GLY A 2 22.68 -14.08 -4.26
N PHE A 3 21.62 -14.36 -5.01
CA PHE A 3 20.29 -14.56 -4.44
C PHE A 3 20.35 -15.75 -3.47
N THR A 4 20.05 -15.50 -2.20
CA THR A 4 20.08 -16.53 -1.14
C THR A 4 18.84 -17.42 -1.15
N SER A 5 17.77 -17.01 -1.85
CA SER A 5 16.51 -17.73 -1.98
C SER A 5 15.90 -17.50 -3.36
N ILE A 6 15.31 -18.56 -3.93
CA ILE A 6 14.56 -18.54 -5.18
C ILE A 6 13.24 -19.28 -4.92
N LYS A 7 12.12 -18.67 -5.32
CA LYS A 7 10.79 -19.29 -5.24
C LYS A 7 10.24 -19.43 -6.65
N VAL A 8 9.81 -20.65 -6.99
CA VAL A 8 9.11 -20.94 -8.25
C VAL A 8 7.60 -20.84 -8.00
N THR A 9 6.90 -20.15 -8.88
CA THR A 9 5.45 -19.94 -8.79
C THR A 9 4.84 -19.88 -10.18
N THR A 10 3.52 -19.94 -10.26
CA THR A 10 2.79 -19.73 -11.51
C THR A 10 2.69 -18.24 -11.84
N ALA A 11 2.54 -17.88 -13.11
CA ALA A 11 2.33 -16.49 -13.52
C ALA A 11 1.14 -15.84 -12.78
N ARG A 12 0.04 -16.59 -12.64
CA ARG A 12 -1.14 -16.12 -11.92
C ARG A 12 -0.86 -15.78 -10.46
N GLU A 13 -0.21 -16.69 -9.73
CA GLU A 13 0.09 -16.49 -8.30
C GLU A 13 1.12 -15.36 -8.11
N HIS A 14 2.11 -15.26 -9.01
CA HIS A 14 3.02 -14.13 -9.06
C HIS A 14 2.26 -12.80 -9.19
N ASP A 15 1.40 -12.68 -10.20
CA ASP A 15 0.68 -11.45 -10.52
C ASP A 15 -0.31 -11.05 -9.41
N GLU A 16 -1.03 -12.02 -8.84
CA GLU A 16 -1.93 -11.82 -7.69
C GLU A 16 -1.16 -11.34 -6.45
N THR A 17 0.05 -11.87 -6.22
CA THR A 17 0.90 -11.52 -5.09
C THR A 17 1.51 -10.13 -5.27
N ILE A 18 2.13 -9.87 -6.43
CA ILE A 18 2.79 -8.59 -6.75
C ILE A 18 1.81 -7.42 -6.77
N ALA A 19 0.56 -7.66 -7.20
CA ALA A 19 -0.50 -6.67 -7.12
C ALA A 19 -0.65 -6.10 -5.68
N PHE A 20 -0.58 -6.97 -4.68
CA PHE A 20 -0.76 -6.61 -3.28
C PHE A 20 0.55 -6.22 -2.57
N THR A 21 1.64 -6.94 -2.80
CA THR A 21 2.90 -6.73 -2.06
C THR A 21 3.75 -5.60 -2.62
N SER A 22 3.45 -5.10 -3.82
CA SER A 22 4.23 -4.03 -4.47
C SER A 22 3.36 -2.98 -5.15
N GLN A 23 2.52 -3.37 -6.10
CA GLN A 23 1.89 -2.41 -7.01
C GLN A 23 0.91 -1.46 -6.30
N ILE A 24 0.07 -1.98 -5.40
CA ILE A 24 -0.86 -1.14 -4.63
C ILE A 24 -0.11 -0.10 -3.76
N LEU A 25 1.07 -0.43 -3.24
CA LEU A 25 1.86 0.50 -2.43
C LEU A 25 2.30 1.71 -3.26
N HIS A 26 2.66 1.50 -4.52
CA HIS A 26 2.96 2.60 -5.45
C HIS A 26 1.73 3.45 -5.75
N VAL A 27 0.56 2.83 -5.95
CA VAL A 27 -0.71 3.56 -6.15
C VAL A 27 -1.00 4.46 -4.94
N ILE A 28 -0.91 3.92 -3.72
CA ILE A 28 -1.13 4.67 -2.47
C ILE A 28 -0.11 5.81 -2.35
N ALA A 29 1.17 5.54 -2.60
CA ALA A 29 2.22 6.55 -2.50
C ALA A 29 2.01 7.70 -3.51
N VAL A 30 1.64 7.37 -4.75
CA VAL A 30 1.30 8.37 -5.77
C VAL A 30 0.07 9.18 -5.36
N ALA A 31 -0.98 8.54 -4.83
CA ALA A 31 -2.17 9.23 -4.34
C ALA A 31 -1.84 10.20 -3.20
N LEU A 32 -1.04 9.76 -2.21
CA LEU A 32 -0.55 10.61 -1.12
C LEU A 32 0.27 11.81 -1.62
N SER A 33 1.02 11.64 -2.71
CA SER A 33 1.84 12.72 -3.29
C SER A 33 1.03 13.87 -3.88
N LYS A 34 -0.27 13.66 -4.15
CA LYS A 34 -1.16 14.69 -4.69
C LYS A 34 -1.67 15.66 -3.63
N ASN A 35 -1.49 15.35 -2.34
CA ASN A 35 -1.92 16.23 -1.26
C ASN A 35 -0.92 17.38 -1.06
N GLU A 36 -1.41 18.59 -0.77
CA GLU A 36 -0.57 19.77 -0.54
C GLU A 36 0.44 19.60 0.61
N TYR A 37 0.08 18.84 1.65
CA TYR A 37 0.97 18.54 2.78
C TYR A 37 2.18 17.71 2.36
N TYR A 38 2.16 17.09 1.17
CA TYR A 38 3.35 16.46 0.61
C TYR A 38 4.51 17.45 0.44
N TYR A 39 4.22 18.71 0.14
CA TYR A 39 5.22 19.77 -0.04
C TYR A 39 5.44 20.63 1.20
N SER A 40 4.75 20.31 2.31
CA SER A 40 4.90 21.02 3.59
C SER A 40 6.30 20.85 4.20
N ASP A 41 6.56 21.61 5.27
CA ASP A 41 7.83 21.59 5.98
C ASP A 41 8.23 20.15 6.39
N LYS A 42 9.49 19.80 6.15
CA LYS A 42 10.08 18.50 6.52
C LYS A 42 10.03 18.25 8.02
N ALA A 43 9.95 19.30 8.85
CA ALA A 43 9.81 19.19 10.29
C ALA A 43 8.55 18.44 10.73
N PHE A 44 7.45 18.52 9.96
CA PHE A 44 6.20 17.81 10.25
C PHE A 44 6.12 16.41 9.64
N LYS A 45 7.15 16.00 8.87
CA LYS A 45 7.18 14.71 8.20
C LYS A 45 7.88 13.68 9.07
N GLY A 46 7.10 12.83 9.72
CA GLY A 46 7.57 11.65 10.45
C GLY A 46 8.26 10.63 9.53
N GLY A 47 8.98 9.67 10.12
CA GLY A 47 9.72 8.63 9.40
C GLY A 47 8.84 7.84 8.42
N SER A 48 7.66 7.40 8.89
CA SER A 48 6.69 6.65 8.07
C SER A 48 6.29 7.39 6.79
N PHE A 49 6.00 8.70 6.89
CA PHE A 49 5.67 9.50 5.72
C PHE A 49 6.80 9.52 4.70
N ARG A 50 8.06 9.60 5.13
CA ARG A 50 9.22 9.61 4.24
C ARG A 50 9.41 8.24 3.57
N ASP A 51 9.22 7.16 4.31
CA ASP A 51 9.39 5.79 3.80
C ASP A 51 8.35 5.49 2.70
N TYR A 52 7.08 5.84 2.93
CA TYR A 52 6.01 5.63 1.97
C TYR A 52 6.08 6.59 0.77
N THR A 53 6.56 7.81 0.96
CA THR A 53 6.66 8.77 -0.17
C THR A 53 7.90 8.56 -1.03
N ARG A 54 8.95 7.90 -0.52
CA ARG A 54 10.12 7.52 -1.32
C ARG A 54 9.75 6.64 -2.50
N ILE A 55 8.78 5.74 -2.33
CA ILE A 55 8.33 4.85 -3.42
C ILE A 55 7.36 5.53 -4.39
N ALA A 56 6.98 6.79 -4.18
CA ALA A 56 6.24 7.58 -5.17
C ALA A 56 7.14 8.08 -6.32
N LEU A 57 8.47 8.06 -6.12
CA LEU A 57 9.45 8.41 -7.15
C LEU A 57 9.68 7.20 -8.07
N ILE A 58 8.79 7.04 -9.04
CA ILE A 58 8.80 5.91 -9.99
C ILE A 58 9.10 6.36 -11.41
N ASN A 59 9.70 5.46 -12.20
CA ASN A 59 9.82 5.65 -13.65
C ASN A 59 8.43 5.50 -14.29
N GLU A 60 7.90 6.59 -14.83
CA GLU A 60 6.53 6.67 -15.33
C GLU A 60 6.27 5.70 -16.48
N SER A 61 7.22 5.53 -17.39
CA SER A 61 7.06 4.62 -18.53
C SER A 61 6.94 3.17 -18.06
N LEU A 62 7.92 2.70 -17.29
CA LEU A 62 7.96 1.32 -16.79
C LEU A 62 6.74 0.99 -15.91
N TRP A 63 6.38 1.89 -14.99
CA TRP A 63 5.29 1.61 -14.07
C TRP A 63 3.93 1.73 -14.72
N SER A 64 3.74 2.62 -15.70
CA SER A 64 2.48 2.65 -16.46
C SER A 64 2.21 1.34 -17.18
N GLU A 65 3.23 0.74 -17.80
CA GLU A 65 3.14 -0.58 -18.45
C GLU A 65 2.87 -1.67 -17.42
N THR A 66 3.71 -1.75 -16.38
CA THR A 66 3.63 -2.80 -15.34
C THR A 66 2.27 -2.81 -14.63
N LEU A 67 1.74 -1.64 -14.28
CA LEU A 67 0.43 -1.52 -13.65
C LEU A 67 -0.69 -1.87 -14.63
N MET A 68 -0.57 -1.51 -15.91
CA MET A 68 -1.60 -1.82 -16.91
C MET A 68 -1.65 -3.27 -17.33
N GLU A 69 -0.51 -3.94 -17.38
CA GLU A 69 -0.43 -5.38 -17.63
C GLU A 69 -1.12 -6.17 -16.52
N ASN A 70 -0.94 -5.76 -15.26
CA ASN A 70 -1.52 -6.44 -14.10
C ASN A 70 -2.87 -5.86 -13.62
N ARG A 71 -3.52 -5.02 -14.44
CA ARG A 71 -4.67 -4.19 -14.02
C ARG A 71 -5.80 -4.95 -13.35
N LYS A 72 -6.08 -6.17 -13.80
CA LYS A 72 -7.19 -6.99 -13.29
C LYS A 72 -7.01 -7.29 -11.80
N TYR A 73 -5.80 -7.70 -11.42
CA TYR A 73 -5.47 -8.04 -10.04
C TYR A 73 -5.25 -6.79 -9.22
N LEU A 74 -4.63 -5.76 -9.79
CA LEU A 74 -4.43 -4.48 -9.13
C LEU A 74 -5.75 -3.80 -8.76
N LEU A 75 -6.73 -3.74 -9.67
CA LEU A 75 -8.05 -3.15 -9.39
C LEU A 75 -8.73 -3.84 -8.22
N LYS A 76 -8.70 -5.18 -8.18
CA LYS A 76 -9.23 -5.94 -7.05
C LYS A 76 -8.59 -5.53 -5.73
N ARG A 77 -7.26 -5.32 -5.70
CA ARG A 77 -6.56 -4.89 -4.47
C ARG A 77 -6.89 -3.45 -4.09
N ILE A 78 -7.08 -2.57 -5.07
CA ILE A 78 -7.54 -1.20 -4.83
C ILE A 78 -8.92 -1.22 -4.19
N ASP A 79 -9.87 -1.96 -4.75
CA ASP A 79 -11.24 -2.07 -4.20
C ASP A 79 -11.22 -2.58 -2.76
N GLU A 80 -10.48 -3.66 -2.49
CA GLU A 80 -10.31 -4.22 -1.13
C GLU A 80 -9.74 -3.17 -0.16
N PHE A 81 -8.73 -2.41 -0.59
CA PHE A 81 -8.13 -1.37 0.24
C PHE A 81 -9.06 -0.18 0.50
N GLU A 82 -9.87 0.23 -0.48
CA GLU A 82 -10.86 1.28 -0.32
C GLU A 82 -11.95 0.89 0.70
N GLU A 83 -12.39 -0.38 0.71
CA GLU A 83 -13.33 -0.90 1.70
C GLU A 83 -12.76 -0.83 3.13
N GLU A 84 -11.50 -1.22 3.31
CA GLU A 84 -10.83 -1.15 4.62
C GLU A 84 -10.68 0.30 5.11
N ILE A 85 -10.27 1.23 4.22
CA ILE A 85 -10.24 2.66 4.54
C ILE A 85 -11.62 3.15 4.97
N ARG A 86 -12.68 2.74 4.25
CA ARG A 86 -14.04 3.16 4.56
C ARG A 86 -14.48 2.66 5.94
N THR A 87 -14.14 1.41 6.27
CA THR A 87 -14.41 0.82 7.59
C THR A 87 -13.72 1.61 8.69
N ILE A 88 -12.42 1.87 8.56
CA ILE A 88 -11.65 2.65 9.55
C ILE A 88 -12.22 4.07 9.68
N LYS A 89 -12.55 4.71 8.55
CA LYS A 89 -13.16 6.04 8.53
C LYS A 89 -14.48 6.06 9.29
N GLN A 90 -15.35 5.06 9.08
CA GLN A 90 -16.64 4.99 9.75
C GLN A 90 -16.47 4.86 11.27
N VAL A 91 -15.58 3.97 11.72
CA VAL A 91 -15.26 3.79 13.15
C VAL A 91 -14.74 5.09 13.78
N LEU A 92 -13.93 5.86 13.05
CA LEU A 92 -13.46 7.17 13.50
C LEU A 92 -14.59 8.20 13.62
N LEU A 93 -15.52 8.23 12.65
CA LEU A 93 -16.68 9.13 12.68
C LEU A 93 -17.60 8.80 13.87
N ASP A 94 -17.77 7.53 14.17
CA ASP A 94 -18.60 7.05 15.28
C ASP A 94 -17.93 7.23 16.65
N GLY A 95 -16.64 7.58 16.68
CA GLY A 95 -15.86 7.72 17.91
C GLY A 95 -15.65 6.39 18.64
N ASP A 96 -15.81 5.25 17.96
CA ASP A 96 -15.72 3.92 18.56
C ASP A 96 -14.25 3.49 18.74
N LYS A 97 -13.69 3.93 19.87
CA LYS A 97 -12.33 3.62 20.27
C LYS A 97 -12.07 2.13 20.50
N LEU A 98 -13.09 1.35 20.90
CA LEU A 98 -12.91 -0.08 21.16
C LEU A 98 -12.74 -0.85 19.85
N THR A 99 -13.62 -0.59 18.88
CA THR A 99 -13.53 -1.19 17.55
C THR A 99 -12.25 -0.76 16.85
N LEU A 100 -11.87 0.52 16.91
CA LEU A 100 -10.62 1.00 16.34
C LEU A 100 -9.41 0.26 16.91
N ARG A 101 -9.36 0.08 18.24
CA ARG A 101 -8.27 -0.65 18.90
C ARG A 101 -8.22 -2.11 18.46
N ASN A 102 -9.36 -2.74 18.19
CA ASN A 102 -9.41 -4.13 17.73
C ASN A 102 -8.92 -4.26 16.30
N ILE A 103 -9.33 -3.37 15.39
CA ILE A 103 -8.82 -3.31 14.01
C ILE A 103 -7.29 -3.21 14.02
N LEU A 104 -6.74 -2.22 14.74
CA LEU A 104 -5.28 -1.99 14.81
C LEU A 104 -4.49 -3.11 15.51
N LYS A 105 -5.15 -3.95 16.31
CA LYS A 105 -4.49 -5.08 16.98
C LYS A 105 -4.30 -6.26 16.05
N ASN A 106 -5.26 -6.53 15.17
CA ASN A 106 -5.17 -7.64 14.23
C ASN A 106 -3.97 -7.47 13.28
N ASP A 107 -3.61 -6.24 12.94
CA ASP A 107 -2.45 -5.92 12.10
C ASP A 107 -1.09 -6.19 12.76
N ARG A 108 -1.01 -6.26 14.11
CA ARG A 108 0.25 -6.55 14.80
C ARG A 108 0.68 -8.01 14.67
N LEU A 109 -0.25 -8.95 14.46
CA LEU A 109 0.06 -10.37 14.38
C LEU A 109 0.59 -10.81 13.02
N ILE A 110 0.50 -9.97 11.99
CA ILE A 110 0.96 -10.28 10.62
C ILE A 110 2.45 -9.89 10.42
N ASN A 111 3.02 -9.07 11.31
CA ASN A 111 4.38 -8.53 11.17
C ASN A 111 5.46 -9.28 11.97
N GLU A 112 5.17 -10.50 12.45
CA GLU A 112 6.14 -11.33 13.21
C GLU A 112 6.64 -12.61 12.49
N ASP A 113 6.40 -12.76 11.19
CA ASP A 113 6.92 -13.89 10.37
C ASP A 113 7.94 -13.45 9.30
#